data_AF-A0A7J0CXE1-F1
#
_entry.id   AF-A0A7J0CXE1-F1
#
_cell.length_a   1.000
_cell.length_b   1.000
_cell.length_c   1.000
_cell.angle_alpha   90.00
_cell.angle_beta   90.00
_cell.angle_gamma   90.00
#
_symmetry.space_group_name_H-M   'P 1'
#
loop_
_entity.id
_entity.type
_entity.pdbx_description
1 polymer ?
#
loop_
_entity_poly.entity_id
_entity_poly.type
_entity_poly.pdbx_seq_one_letter_code
_entity_poly.pdbx_strand_id
1 'polypeptide(L)'
;MATAFGTRLLPVARGPADYSADLGGTGLELELSHDYVEDRGIPFDRYQVIASLRDFGGDRERERASAEHIFNRLAELRRYWLALVFDLQAVIATAAPPKRETFPPPLQESWMSYDLATDR
;
A
#
# COMPACT_ATOMS: atom_id res chain seq x y z
N MET A 1 16.74 1.03 -25.49
CA MET A 1 15.53 0.23 -25.23
C MET A 1 15.65 -0.34 -23.84
N ALA A 2 14.59 -0.29 -23.04
CA ALA A 2 14.56 -0.87 -21.70
C ALA A 2 13.89 -2.25 -21.74
N THR A 3 14.39 -3.16 -20.91
CA THR A 3 13.94 -4.55 -20.82
C THR A 3 13.86 -4.96 -19.36
N ALA A 4 12.81 -5.67 -18.99
CA ALA A 4 12.63 -6.30 -17.69
C ALA A 4 12.37 -7.79 -17.92
N PHE A 5 13.12 -8.67 -17.24
CA PHE A 5 12.92 -10.13 -17.34
C PHE A 5 12.96 -10.71 -18.76
N GLY A 6 13.78 -10.13 -19.64
CA GLY A 6 13.84 -10.54 -21.05
C GLY A 6 12.67 -10.03 -21.91
N THR A 7 11.69 -9.36 -21.31
CA THR A 7 10.58 -8.71 -22.00
C THR A 7 10.87 -7.23 -22.21
N ARG A 8 10.47 -6.70 -23.35
CA ARG A 8 10.58 -5.28 -23.67
C ARG A 8 9.61 -4.47 -22.80
N LEU A 9 10.14 -3.44 -22.14
CA LEU A 9 9.32 -2.43 -21.48
C LEU A 9 8.78 -1.45 -22.52
N LEU A 10 7.47 -1.20 -22.45
CA LEU A 10 6.77 -0.25 -23.29
C LEU A 10 6.42 0.99 -22.45
N PRO A 11 6.69 2.22 -22.94
CA PRO A 11 6.28 3.41 -22.23
C PRO A 11 4.74 3.49 -22.18
N VAL A 12 4.22 3.89 -21.04
CA VAL A 12 2.79 4.08 -20.82
C VAL A 12 2.46 5.57 -20.95
N ALA A 13 1.46 5.91 -21.76
CA ALA A 13 1.14 7.30 -22.04
C ALA A 13 0.24 7.96 -20.97
N ARG A 14 -0.43 7.16 -20.14
CA ARG A 14 -1.41 7.62 -19.15
C ARG A 14 -1.46 6.67 -17.96
N GLY A 15 -1.60 7.23 -16.77
CA GLY A 15 -1.64 6.50 -15.51
C GLY A 15 -0.40 6.78 -14.67
N PRO A 16 -0.31 6.16 -13.49
CA PRO A 16 0.84 6.34 -12.60
C PRO A 16 2.10 5.62 -13.11
N ALA A 17 1.93 4.55 -13.90
CA ALA A 17 3.04 3.80 -14.48
C ALA A 17 3.75 4.58 -15.61
N ASP A 18 5.08 4.56 -15.59
CA ASP A 18 5.95 5.03 -16.66
C ASP A 18 6.14 3.97 -17.74
N TYR A 19 6.21 2.69 -17.33
CA TYR A 19 6.43 1.55 -18.22
C TYR A 19 5.54 0.37 -17.88
N SER A 20 5.23 -0.44 -18.89
CA SER A 20 4.59 -1.74 -18.71
C SER A 20 5.21 -2.84 -19.55
N ALA A 21 5.00 -4.09 -19.14
CA ALA A 21 5.37 -5.29 -19.87
C ALA A 21 4.38 -6.42 -19.60
N ASP A 22 4.24 -7.32 -20.58
CA ASP A 22 3.53 -8.60 -20.43
C ASP A 22 4.56 -9.73 -20.23
N LEU A 23 4.51 -10.36 -19.06
CA LEU A 23 5.38 -11.46 -18.67
C LEU A 23 4.71 -12.83 -18.91
N GLY A 24 3.93 -12.96 -19.98
CA GLY A 24 3.28 -14.21 -20.35
C GLY A 24 1.97 -14.44 -19.59
N GLY A 25 1.11 -13.41 -19.55
CA GLY A 25 -0.18 -13.42 -18.86
C GLY A 25 -0.18 -12.64 -17.54
N THR A 26 0.98 -12.16 -17.10
CA THR A 26 1.13 -11.29 -15.94
C THR A 26 1.64 -9.94 -16.39
N GLY A 27 0.84 -8.89 -16.18
CA GLY A 27 1.23 -7.51 -16.40
C GLY A 27 2.18 -7.03 -15.31
N LEU A 28 3.29 -6.43 -15.74
CA LEU A 28 4.20 -5.65 -14.92
C LEU A 28 3.99 -4.16 -15.24
N GLU A 29 3.80 -3.35 -14.22
CA GLU A 29 3.80 -1.88 -14.29
C GLU A 29 4.93 -1.33 -13.43
N LEU A 30 5.66 -0.35 -13.95
CA LEU A 30 6.77 0.32 -13.26
C LEU A 30 6.48 1.81 -13.12
N GLU A 31 6.57 2.31 -11.89
CA GLU A 31 6.60 3.73 -11.55
C GLU A 31 8.02 4.07 -11.13
N LEU A 32 8.69 4.96 -11.87
CA LEU A 32 10.08 5.38 -11.60
C LEU A 32 10.18 6.53 -10.59
N SER A 33 9.03 7.13 -10.24
CA SER A 33 8.90 8.11 -9.19
C SER A 33 7.53 7.98 -8.55
N HIS A 34 7.45 8.17 -7.24
CA HIS A 34 6.20 8.19 -6.50
C HIS A 34 6.27 9.19 -5.34
N ASP A 35 5.10 9.62 -4.88
CA ASP A 35 4.98 10.56 -3.76
C ASP A 35 4.72 9.88 -2.41
N TYR A 36 4.76 8.55 -2.33
CA TYR A 36 4.69 7.83 -1.05
C TYR A 36 5.90 8.16 -0.16
N VAL A 37 5.62 8.67 1.04
CA VAL A 37 6.64 9.12 1.99
C VAL A 37 6.93 8.03 3.02
N GLU A 38 6.23 8.08 4.15
CA GLU A 38 6.24 7.04 5.17
C GLU A 38 4.78 6.71 5.44
N ASP A 39 4.44 5.43 5.39
CA ASP A 39 3.14 4.97 5.87
C ASP A 39 3.35 3.76 6.78
N ARG A 40 2.77 3.85 7.97
CA ARG A 40 2.82 2.81 9.02
C ARG A 40 4.22 2.25 9.32
N GLY A 41 5.25 3.10 9.34
CA GLY A 41 6.62 2.72 9.69
C GLY A 41 7.41 2.05 8.55
N ILE A 42 6.83 1.98 7.34
CA ILE A 42 7.56 1.62 6.14
C ILE A 42 8.03 2.92 5.46
N PRO A 43 9.35 3.16 5.36
CA PRO A 43 9.89 4.36 4.71
C PRO A 43 9.88 4.14 3.19
N PHE A 44 8.70 4.32 2.58
CA PHE A 44 8.50 4.15 1.14
C PHE A 44 9.35 5.11 0.32
N ASP A 45 9.65 6.30 0.84
CA ASP A 45 10.57 7.29 0.29
C ASP A 45 11.97 6.73 -0.05
N ARG A 46 12.39 5.64 0.61
CA ARG A 46 13.65 4.94 0.31
C ARG A 46 13.59 4.07 -0.93
N TYR A 47 12.41 3.76 -1.46
CA TYR A 47 12.19 2.85 -2.57
C TYR A 47 11.73 3.60 -3.83
N GLN A 48 12.66 4.27 -4.50
CA GLN A 48 12.35 5.16 -5.64
C GLN A 48 11.50 4.55 -6.78
N VAL A 49 11.48 3.22 -6.91
CA VAL A 49 10.79 2.51 -7.98
C VAL A 49 9.76 1.56 -7.39
N ILE A 50 8.54 1.63 -7.91
CA ILE A 50 7.47 0.67 -7.60
C ILE A 50 7.28 -0.25 -8.80
N ALA A 51 7.23 -1.54 -8.52
CA ALA A 51 6.89 -2.57 -9.48
C ALA A 51 5.61 -3.26 -9.04
N SER A 52 4.54 -3.07 -9.82
CA SER A 52 3.24 -3.69 -9.58
C SER A 52 3.05 -4.86 -10.54
N LEU A 53 2.68 -6.03 -9.99
CA LEU A 53 2.35 -7.20 -10.79
C LEU A 53 0.86 -7.51 -10.69
N ARG A 54 0.26 -7.86 -11.82
CA ARG A 54 -1.13 -8.32 -11.90
C ARG A 54 -1.26 -9.45 -12.92
N ASP A 55 -1.85 -10.56 -12.52
CA ASP A 55 -2.21 -11.64 -13.42
C ASP A 55 -3.51 -11.29 -14.15
N PHE A 56 -3.52 -11.40 -15.47
CA PHE A 56 -4.70 -11.06 -16.27
C PHE A 56 -5.87 -12.04 -16.07
N GLY A 57 -5.59 -13.26 -15.60
CA GLY A 57 -6.59 -14.24 -15.19
C GLY A 57 -7.05 -14.11 -13.73
N GLY A 58 -6.44 -13.21 -12.95
CA GLY A 58 -6.71 -13.06 -11.51
C GLY A 58 -6.15 -14.19 -10.64
N ASP A 59 -5.19 -14.97 -11.15
CA ASP A 59 -4.53 -16.05 -10.42
C ASP A 59 -3.49 -15.51 -9.43
N ARG A 60 -3.92 -15.32 -8.18
CA ARG A 60 -3.08 -14.76 -7.11
C ARG A 60 -1.81 -15.57 -6.82
N GLU A 61 -1.84 -16.89 -7.00
CA GLU A 61 -0.62 -17.68 -6.76
C GLU A 61 0.39 -17.52 -7.88
N ARG A 62 -0.09 -17.30 -9.11
CA ARG A 62 0.78 -16.93 -10.22
C ARG A 62 1.35 -15.52 -10.06
N GLU A 63 0.54 -14.56 -9.59
CA GLU A 63 1.03 -13.22 -9.23
C GLU A 63 2.15 -13.33 -8.20
N ARG A 64 1.91 -14.09 -7.14
CA ARG A 64 2.86 -14.33 -6.06
C ARG A 64 4.16 -14.96 -6.57
N ALA A 65 4.06 -16.09 -7.28
CA ALA A 65 5.22 -16.79 -7.81
C ALA A 65 6.05 -15.91 -8.76
N SER A 66 5.38 -15.10 -9.59
CA SER A 66 6.04 -14.15 -10.49
C SER A 66 6.76 -13.05 -9.72
N ALA A 67 6.11 -12.47 -8.71
CA ALA A 67 6.71 -11.43 -7.88
C ALA A 67 7.90 -11.95 -7.06
N GLU A 68 7.80 -13.13 -6.47
CA GLU A 68 8.90 -13.79 -5.75
C GLU A 68 10.08 -14.09 -6.70
N HIS A 69 9.80 -14.57 -7.92
CA HIS A 69 10.83 -14.83 -8.92
C HIS A 69 11.59 -13.53 -9.28
N ILE A 70 10.86 -12.46 -9.55
CA ILE A 70 11.41 -11.13 -9.87
C ILE A 70 12.24 -10.59 -8.73
N PHE A 71 11.71 -10.63 -7.51
CA PHE A 71 12.39 -10.15 -6.31
C PHE A 71 13.71 -10.89 -6.08
N ASN A 72 13.71 -12.22 -6.16
CA ASN A 72 14.91 -13.02 -5.95
C ASN A 72 15.99 -12.71 -6.99
N ARG A 73 15.62 -12.53 -8.26
CA ARG A 73 16.55 -12.11 -9.32
C ARG A 73 17.15 -10.74 -9.07
N LEU A 74 16.37 -9.77 -8.57
CA LEU A 74 16.89 -8.45 -8.23
C LEU A 74 17.77 -8.50 -6.98
N ALA A 75 17.42 -9.33 -6.00
CA ALA A 75 18.20 -9.51 -4.77
C ALA A 75 19.57 -10.14 -5.05
N GLU A 76 19.65 -11.08 -5.99
CA GLU A 76 20.91 -11.66 -6.49
C GLU A 76 21.92 -10.59 -6.96
N LEU A 77 21.43 -9.47 -7.49
CA LEU A 77 22.28 -8.38 -7.97
C LEU A 77 22.94 -7.58 -6.84
N ARG A 78 22.38 -7.61 -5.62
CA ARG A 78 22.87 -6.87 -4.43
C ARG A 78 23.07 -5.36 -4.65
N ARG A 79 22.36 -4.78 -5.61
CA ARG A 79 22.45 -3.36 -5.98
C ARG A 79 21.28 -2.53 -5.47
N TYR A 80 20.20 -3.19 -5.07
CA TYR A 80 18.92 -2.56 -4.78
C TYR A 80 18.51 -2.84 -3.35
N TRP A 81 17.87 -1.86 -2.73
CA TRP A 81 17.10 -2.05 -1.51
C TRP A 81 15.71 -2.49 -1.96
N LEU A 82 15.27 -3.66 -1.51
CA LEU A 82 14.08 -4.31 -2.04
C LEU A 82 13.10 -4.62 -0.92
N ALA A 83 11.83 -4.36 -1.17
CA ALA A 83 10.71 -4.83 -0.35
C ALA A 83 9.73 -5.58 -1.25
N LEU A 84 9.30 -6.76 -0.81
CA LEU A 84 8.25 -7.53 -1.47
C LEU A 84 7.00 -7.44 -0.60
N VAL A 85 5.92 -6.91 -1.16
CA VAL A 85 4.66 -6.71 -0.44
C VAL A 85 3.55 -7.45 -1.17
N PHE A 86 2.85 -8.32 -0.46
CA PHE A 86 1.60 -8.94 -0.90
C PHE A 86 0.45 -8.28 -0.17
N ASP A 87 -0.62 -7.97 -0.91
CA ASP A 87 -1.81 -7.31 -0.36
C ASP A 87 -1.46 -6.10 0.51
N LEU A 88 -1.05 -5.02 -0.14
CA LEU A 88 -0.71 -3.77 0.54
C LEU A 88 -1.85 -3.28 1.46
N GLN A 89 -3.11 -3.54 1.10
CA GLN A 89 -4.25 -3.17 1.94
C GLN A 89 -4.30 -3.97 3.24
N ALA A 90 -4.02 -5.28 3.20
CA ALA A 90 -3.88 -6.08 4.41
C ALA A 90 -2.70 -5.62 5.28
N VAL A 91 -1.57 -5.24 4.68
CA VAL A 91 -0.42 -4.69 5.41
C VAL A 91 -0.79 -3.36 6.09
N ILE A 92 -1.46 -2.45 5.37
CA ILE A 92 -1.94 -1.18 5.93
C ILE A 92 -2.97 -1.42 7.05
N ALA A 93 -3.90 -2.36 6.87
CA ALA A 93 -4.94 -2.67 7.83
C ALA A 93 -4.37 -3.26 9.14
N THR A 94 -3.35 -4.12 9.05
CA THR A 94 -2.70 -4.74 10.22
C THR A 94 -1.74 -3.79 10.94
N ALA A 95 -1.18 -2.81 10.23
CA ALA A 95 -0.31 -1.81 10.82
C ALA A 95 -1.07 -0.59 11.37
N ALA A 96 -2.40 -0.52 11.19
CA ALA A 96 -3.24 0.44 11.87
C ALA A 96 -3.33 0.09 13.38
N PRO A 97 -3.05 1.02 14.30
CA PRO A 97 -3.34 0.79 15.71
C PRO A 97 -4.84 0.52 15.85
N PRO A 98 -5.26 -0.39 16.75
CA PRO A 98 -6.68 -0.60 17.01
C PRO A 98 -7.30 0.74 17.32
N LYS A 99 -8.42 1.04 16.66
CA LYS A 99 -9.21 2.25 16.87
C LYS A 99 -9.36 2.40 18.38
N ARG A 100 -8.66 3.35 19.01
CA ARG A 100 -8.90 3.66 20.42
C ARG A 100 -10.33 4.17 20.48
N GLU A 101 -11.25 3.31 20.90
CA GLU A 101 -12.56 3.74 21.39
C GLU A 101 -12.30 4.56 22.65
N THR A 102 -11.99 5.84 22.45
CA THR A 102 -11.97 6.83 23.52
C THR A 102 -13.04 7.84 23.18
N PHE A 103 -14.24 7.59 23.69
CA PHE A 103 -15.15 8.62 24.17
C PHE A 103 -16.10 7.95 25.17
N PRO A 104 -16.03 8.22 26.49
CA PRO A 104 -17.22 8.08 27.30
C PRO A 104 -18.25 9.11 26.80
N PRO A 105 -19.57 8.82 26.82
CA PRO A 105 -20.56 9.86 26.55
C PRO A 105 -20.34 11.03 27.52
N PRO A 106 -20.57 12.28 27.11
CA PRO A 106 -20.46 13.41 28.03
C PRO A 106 -21.39 13.14 29.23
N LEU A 107 -20.83 13.25 30.44
CA LEU A 107 -21.61 13.32 31.67
C LEU A 107 -22.64 14.43 31.48
N GLN A 108 -23.91 14.08 31.38
CA GLN A 108 -24.99 15.05 31.56
C GLN A 108 -24.82 15.59 32.98
N GLU A 109 -24.28 16.80 33.09
CA GLU A 109 -24.24 17.52 34.35
C GLU A 109 -25.68 17.72 34.81
N SER A 110 -26.06 16.90 35.79
CA SER A 110 -27.24 17.03 36.61
C SER A 110 -27.11 18.30 37.44
N TRP A 111 -27.39 19.45 36.83
CA TRP A 111 -27.61 20.68 37.57
C TRP A 111 -29.01 20.61 38.19
N MET A 112 -28.98 20.22 39.45
CA MET A 112 -29.96 20.44 40.49
C MET A 112 -30.84 21.68 40.21
N SER A 113 -32.12 21.44 39.96
CA SER A 113 -33.17 22.41 40.29
C SER A 113 -33.14 22.61 41.81
N TYR A 114 -32.57 23.73 42.24
CA TYR A 114 -32.90 24.33 43.53
C TYR A 114 -33.96 25.40 43.32
N ASP A 115 -35.08 25.17 44.01
CA ASP A 115 -36.00 26.14 44.63
C ASP A 115 -36.81 27.11 43.77
N LEU A 116 -38.08 26.75 43.58
CA LEU A 116 -39.20 27.68 43.74
C LEU A 116 -40.23 27.04 44.68
N ALA A 117 -39.96 27.14 45.98
CA ALA A 117 -40.99 27.07 47.00
C ALA A 117 -40.73 28.20 48.00
N THR A 118 -41.35 29.34 47.75
CA THR A 118 -41.57 30.36 48.79
C THR A 118 -43.01 30.83 48.68
N ASP A 119 -43.82 30.23 49.54
CA ASP A 119 -44.76 30.88 50.44
C ASP A 119 -45.65 32.02 49.90
N ARG A 120 -46.95 31.73 49.85
CA ARG A 120 -48.03 32.67 50.17
C ARG A 120 -49.23 31.92 50.73
#